data_AF-A0A7C2UN23-F1
#
_entry.id   AF-A0A7C2UN23-F1
#
_cell.length_a   1.000
_cell.length_b   1.000
_cell.length_c   1.000
_cell.angle_alpha   90.00
_cell.angle_beta   90.00
_cell.angle_gamma   90.00
#
_symmetry.space_group_name_H-M   'P 1'
#
loop_
_entity.id
_entity.type
_entity.pdbx_description
1 polymer ?
#
loop_
_entity_poly.entity_id
_entity_poly.type
_entity_poly.pdbx_seq_one_letter_code
_entity_poly.pdbx_strand_id
1 'polypeptide(L)'
;MKDVAFFAGSLIVIGLALAAVPSPLPWRLGGGGGLLILWAYGLGRAAGRGLHPASTARLLPGHALLFLALGLVGSQAGFWAWTALPLLSLLLDLVRQRSLATVMYAILWLDIFALLHQVVALGRNMTGLPFVLWSVGIALVAILYVTNGVRRRWRKGVIR
;
A
#
# COMPACT_ATOMS: atom_id res chain seq x y z
N MET A 1 0.56 20.06 -14.23
CA MET A 1 1.10 19.02 -15.14
C MET A 1 1.58 17.77 -14.40
N LYS A 2 2.43 17.89 -13.35
CA LYS A 2 2.98 16.71 -12.63
C LYS A 2 1.91 15.77 -12.06
N ASP A 3 0.85 16.31 -11.44
CA ASP A 3 -0.21 15.48 -10.86
C ASP A 3 -1.06 14.79 -11.95
N VAL A 4 -1.33 15.47 -13.08
CA VAL A 4 -2.03 14.87 -14.22
C VAL A 4 -1.24 13.68 -14.78
N ALA A 5 0.06 13.85 -14.99
CA ALA A 5 0.94 12.76 -15.43
C ALA A 5 0.99 11.61 -14.40
N PHE A 6 1.02 11.93 -13.11
CA PHE A 6 0.95 10.94 -12.04
C PHE A 6 -0.36 10.13 -12.08
N PHE A 7 -1.52 10.77 -12.21
CA PHE A 7 -2.81 10.07 -12.27
C PHE A 7 -3.00 9.28 -13.56
N ALA A 8 -2.52 9.80 -14.70
CA ALA A 8 -2.53 9.06 -15.96
C ALA A 8 -1.62 7.82 -15.88
N GLY A 9 -0.37 7.98 -15.43
CA GLY A 9 0.55 6.86 -15.24
C GLY A 9 0.04 5.83 -14.23
N SER A 10 -0.56 6.30 -13.14
CA SER A 10 -1.23 5.46 -12.15
C SER A 10 -2.35 4.60 -12.76
N LEU A 11 -3.19 5.19 -13.62
CA LEU A 11 -4.27 4.48 -14.29
C LEU A 11 -3.73 3.41 -15.25
N ILE A 12 -2.64 3.71 -15.96
CA ILE A 12 -1.93 2.74 -16.80
C ILE A 12 -1.43 1.57 -15.96
N VAL A 13 -0.78 1.83 -14.82
CA VAL A 13 -0.29 0.77 -13.92
C VAL A 13 -1.45 -0.07 -13.38
N ILE A 14 -2.58 0.54 -13.01
CA ILE A 14 -3.79 -0.20 -12.59
C ILE A 14 -4.28 -1.09 -13.73
N GLY A 15 -4.43 -0.55 -14.95
CA GLY A 15 -4.89 -1.30 -16.11
C GLY A 15 -3.98 -2.48 -16.42
N LEU A 16 -2.66 -2.27 -16.40
CA LEU A 16 -1.67 -3.32 -16.59
C LEU A 16 -1.73 -4.38 -15.48
N ALA A 17 -1.83 -3.97 -14.23
CA ALA A 17 -1.98 -4.89 -13.10
C ALA A 17 -3.24 -5.75 -13.28
N LEU A 18 -4.37 -5.15 -13.63
CA LEU A 18 -5.62 -5.87 -13.86
C LEU A 18 -5.58 -6.80 -15.07
N ALA A 19 -4.88 -6.42 -16.13
CA ALA A 19 -4.73 -7.23 -17.34
C ALA A 19 -3.81 -8.44 -17.10
N ALA A 20 -2.71 -8.24 -16.37
CA ALA A 20 -1.66 -9.23 -16.20
C ALA A 20 -1.86 -10.16 -14.99
N VAL A 21 -2.69 -9.80 -14.01
CA VAL A 21 -2.84 -10.61 -12.80
C VAL A 21 -3.55 -11.94 -13.13
N PRO A 22 -2.94 -13.10 -12.85
CA PRO A 22 -3.51 -14.41 -13.16
C PRO A 22 -4.46 -14.85 -12.04
N SER A 23 -5.48 -14.04 -11.76
CA SER A 23 -6.43 -14.29 -10.66
C SER A 23 -7.87 -14.36 -11.16
N PRO A 24 -8.76 -15.07 -10.44
CA PRO A 24 -10.17 -15.14 -10.78
C PRO A 24 -10.80 -13.76 -10.98
N LEU A 25 -11.79 -13.67 -11.88
CA LEU A 25 -12.46 -12.42 -12.22
C LEU A 25 -12.95 -11.61 -10.99
N PRO A 26 -13.56 -12.23 -9.95
CA PRO A 26 -13.99 -11.47 -8.77
C PRO A 26 -12.85 -10.74 -8.06
N TRP A 27 -11.66 -11.36 -7.98
CA TRP A 27 -10.47 -10.75 -7.36
C TRP A 27 -9.95 -9.58 -8.16
N ARG A 28 -9.96 -9.71 -9.49
CA ARG A 28 -9.58 -8.64 -10.42
C ARG A 28 -10.53 -7.46 -10.29
N LEU A 29 -11.84 -7.71 -10.29
CA LEU A 29 -12.85 -6.66 -10.16
C LEU A 29 -12.81 -5.99 -8.78
N GLY A 30 -12.70 -6.76 -7.70
CA GLY A 30 -12.61 -6.23 -6.34
C GLY A 30 -11.35 -5.38 -6.13
N GLY A 31 -10.19 -5.91 -6.53
CA GLY A 31 -8.92 -5.17 -6.42
C GLY A 31 -8.86 -3.94 -7.32
N GLY A 32 -9.35 -4.07 -8.56
CA GLY A 32 -9.48 -2.97 -9.50
C GLY A 32 -10.42 -1.88 -8.99
N GLY A 33 -11.57 -2.26 -8.45
CA GLY A 33 -12.51 -1.34 -7.82
C GLY A 33 -11.87 -0.56 -6.66
N GLY A 34 -11.18 -1.25 -5.75
CA GLY A 34 -10.47 -0.59 -4.64
C GLY A 34 -9.40 0.41 -5.11
N LEU A 35 -8.63 0.05 -6.14
CA LEU A 35 -7.63 0.94 -6.76
C LEU A 35 -8.28 2.14 -7.44
N LEU A 36 -9.37 1.94 -8.19
CA LEU A 36 -10.09 3.02 -8.87
C LEU A 36 -10.74 3.99 -7.89
N ILE A 37 -11.26 3.50 -6.75
CA ILE A 37 -11.78 4.36 -5.68
C ILE A 37 -10.66 5.25 -5.12
N LEU A 38 -9.50 4.68 -4.78
CA LEU A 38 -8.36 5.45 -4.28
C LEU A 38 -7.83 6.45 -5.34
N TRP A 39 -7.87 6.07 -6.62
CA TRP A 39 -7.49 6.93 -7.74
C TRP A 39 -8.45 8.13 -7.88
N ALA A 40 -9.75 7.87 -7.88
CA ALA A 40 -10.79 8.90 -7.97
C ALA A 40 -10.73 9.85 -6.76
N TYR A 41 -10.51 9.30 -5.56
CA TYR A 41 -10.29 10.09 -4.36
C TYR A 41 -9.08 11.03 -4.52
N GLY A 42 -7.94 10.50 -4.95
CA GLY A 42 -6.72 11.28 -5.17
C GLY A 42 -6.95 12.40 -6.20
N LEU A 43 -7.63 12.08 -7.31
CA LEU A 43 -7.96 13.04 -8.36
C LEU A 43 -8.84 14.17 -7.81
N GLY A 44 -9.88 13.85 -7.04
CA GLY A 44 -10.74 14.83 -6.39
C GLY A 44 -9.99 15.72 -5.40
N ARG A 45 -9.02 15.17 -4.65
CA ARG A 45 -8.16 15.95 -3.75
C ARG A 45 -7.18 16.87 -4.48
N ALA A 46 -6.72 16.45 -5.67
CA ALA A 46 -5.82 17.24 -6.49
C ALA A 46 -6.54 18.35 -7.26
N ALA A 47 -7.85 18.25 -7.49
CA ALA A 47 -8.64 19.24 -8.20
C ALA A 47 -8.54 20.62 -7.50
N GLY A 48 -7.88 21.57 -8.16
CA GLY A 48 -7.78 22.97 -7.73
C GLY A 48 -6.63 23.33 -6.79
N ARG A 49 -5.97 22.35 -6.12
CA ARG A 49 -4.86 22.64 -5.16
C ARG A 49 -3.64 21.73 -5.32
N GLY A 50 -3.68 20.76 -6.22
CA GLY A 50 -2.64 19.75 -6.38
C GLY A 50 -2.64 18.72 -5.25
N LEU A 51 -1.95 17.60 -5.46
CA LEU A 51 -1.92 16.51 -4.49
C LEU A 51 -0.88 16.78 -3.40
N HIS A 52 -1.29 16.78 -2.13
CA HIS A 52 -0.36 17.02 -1.02
C HIS A 52 0.78 15.96 -1.00
N PRO A 53 2.05 16.32 -0.71
CA PRO A 53 3.16 15.37 -0.71
C PRO A 53 3.00 14.20 0.25
N ALA A 54 2.29 14.42 1.37
CA ALA A 54 2.02 13.39 2.36
C ALA A 54 0.73 12.59 2.10
N SER A 55 0.01 12.86 1.00
CA SER A 55 -1.23 12.15 0.70
C SER A 55 -0.95 10.69 0.39
N THR A 56 -1.71 9.79 1.01
CA THR A 56 -1.62 8.35 0.80
C THR A 56 -2.04 7.93 -0.61
N ALA A 57 -2.80 8.75 -1.34
CA ALA A 57 -3.11 8.52 -2.75
C ALA A 57 -1.85 8.46 -3.64
N ARG A 58 -0.71 9.02 -3.18
CA ARG A 58 0.58 8.88 -3.88
C ARG A 58 1.12 7.45 -3.87
N LEU A 59 0.62 6.58 -2.98
CA LEU A 59 1.00 5.17 -2.91
C LEU A 59 0.27 4.30 -3.94
N LEU A 60 -0.62 4.87 -4.75
CA LEU A 60 -1.49 4.11 -5.64
C LEU A 60 -0.76 3.23 -6.66
N PRO A 61 0.33 3.69 -7.34
CA PRO A 61 1.14 2.79 -8.17
C PRO A 61 1.71 1.61 -7.36
N GLY A 62 2.14 1.87 -6.12
CA GLY A 62 2.64 0.84 -5.21
C GLY A 62 1.58 -0.19 -4.84
N HIS A 63 0.34 0.24 -4.57
CA HIS A 63 -0.78 -0.66 -4.29
C HIS A 63 -1.10 -1.54 -5.51
N ALA A 64 -1.10 -0.97 -6.71
CA ALA A 64 -1.36 -1.70 -7.95
C ALA A 64 -0.24 -2.73 -8.25
N LEU A 65 1.02 -2.36 -8.02
CA LEU A 65 2.15 -3.29 -8.17
C LEU A 65 2.11 -4.41 -7.13
N LEU A 66 1.75 -4.10 -5.88
CA LEU A 66 1.62 -5.11 -4.83
C LEU A 66 0.47 -6.08 -5.14
N PHE A 67 -0.67 -5.58 -5.62
CA PHE A 67 -1.78 -6.39 -6.09
C PHE A 67 -1.37 -7.34 -7.22
N LEU A 68 -0.65 -6.82 -8.23
CA LEU A 68 -0.11 -7.63 -9.31
C LEU A 68 0.84 -8.70 -8.77
N ALA A 69 1.80 -8.32 -7.93
CA ALA A 69 2.79 -9.23 -7.39
C ALA A 69 2.15 -10.37 -6.57
N LEU A 70 1.15 -10.05 -5.76
CA LEU A 70 0.39 -11.05 -4.98
C LEU A 70 -0.34 -12.05 -5.87
N GLY A 71 -0.88 -11.60 -7.00
CA GLY A 71 -1.51 -12.49 -7.96
C GLY A 71 -0.53 -13.34 -8.74
N LEU A 72 0.63 -12.79 -9.10
CA LEU A 72 1.68 -13.57 -9.76
C LEU A 72 2.21 -14.69 -8.86
N VAL A 73 2.30 -14.47 -7.55
CA VAL A 73 2.69 -15.52 -6.59
C VAL A 73 1.51 -16.39 -6.12
N GLY A 74 0.29 -16.12 -6.58
CA GLY A 74 -0.90 -16.91 -6.23
C GLY A 74 -1.30 -16.85 -4.76
N SER A 75 -0.96 -15.78 -4.02
CA SER A 75 -1.22 -15.71 -2.58
C SER A 75 -2.65 -15.29 -2.25
N GLN A 76 -3.54 -16.24 -2.01
CA GLN A 76 -4.93 -15.95 -1.63
C GLN A 76 -5.02 -15.19 -0.29
N ALA A 77 -4.26 -15.60 0.72
CA ALA A 77 -4.21 -14.89 2.00
C ALA A 77 -3.68 -13.47 1.84
N GLY A 78 -2.66 -13.27 1.01
CA GLY A 78 -2.11 -11.96 0.72
C GLY A 78 -3.10 -11.06 -0.02
N PHE A 79 -3.93 -11.60 -0.92
CA PHE A 79 -5.01 -10.82 -1.55
C PHE A 79 -6.01 -10.30 -0.54
N TRP A 80 -6.47 -11.15 0.38
CA TRP A 80 -7.40 -10.73 1.43
C TRP A 80 -6.81 -9.61 2.28
N ALA A 81 -5.58 -9.79 2.77
CA ALA A 81 -4.89 -8.76 3.53
C ALA A 81 -4.68 -7.47 2.72
N TRP A 82 -4.40 -7.58 1.41
CA TRP A 82 -4.24 -6.43 0.54
C TRP A 82 -5.52 -5.61 0.38
N THR A 83 -6.73 -6.20 0.40
CA THR A 83 -7.97 -5.43 0.25
C THR A 83 -8.19 -4.38 1.36
N ALA A 84 -7.59 -4.58 2.53
CA ALA A 84 -7.59 -3.60 3.60
C ALA A 84 -6.67 -2.39 3.30
N LEU A 85 -5.62 -2.54 2.49
CA LEU A 85 -4.61 -1.49 2.27
C LEU A 85 -5.17 -0.23 1.59
N PRO A 86 -5.94 -0.29 0.48
CA PRO A 86 -6.53 0.90 -0.11
C PRO A 86 -7.47 1.62 0.87
N LEU A 87 -8.23 0.87 1.66
CA LEU A 87 -9.15 1.41 2.66
C LEU A 87 -8.37 2.09 3.80
N LEU A 88 -7.33 1.45 4.34
CA LEU A 88 -6.44 2.03 5.34
C LEU A 88 -5.76 3.29 4.83
N SER A 89 -5.33 3.31 3.56
CA SER A 89 -4.76 4.49 2.92
C SER A 89 -5.75 5.64 2.87
N LEU A 90 -6.99 5.40 2.43
CA LEU A 90 -8.05 6.42 2.41
C LEU A 90 -8.34 6.96 3.80
N LEU A 91 -8.57 6.07 4.76
CA LEU A 91 -8.88 6.43 6.13
C LEU A 91 -7.73 7.22 6.76
N LEU A 92 -6.48 6.84 6.51
CA LEU A 92 -5.30 7.56 7.01
C LEU A 92 -5.22 8.99 6.48
N ASP A 93 -5.66 9.24 5.24
CA ASP A 93 -5.71 10.58 4.64
C ASP A 93 -6.89 11.42 5.18
N LEU A 94 -7.95 10.77 5.67
CA LEU A 94 -9.16 11.42 6.20
C LEU A 94 -9.12 11.66 7.71
N VAL A 95 -8.37 10.86 8.46
CA VAL A 95 -8.30 10.96 9.93
C VAL A 95 -7.65 12.28 10.36
N ARG A 96 -8.37 13.03 11.20
CA ARG A 96 -7.91 14.30 11.78
C ARG A 96 -7.23 14.13 13.14
N GLN A 97 -7.55 13.05 13.86
CA GLN A 97 -6.98 12.77 15.17
C GLN A 97 -5.58 12.18 15.04
N ARG A 98 -4.59 12.81 15.69
CA ARG A 98 -3.19 12.44 15.56
C ARG A 98 -2.87 11.04 16.10
N SER A 99 -3.45 10.66 17.24
CA SER A 99 -3.27 9.32 17.81
C SER A 99 -3.74 8.24 16.84
N LEU A 100 -4.97 8.39 16.34
CA LEU A 100 -5.55 7.47 15.36
C LEU A 100 -4.74 7.44 14.05
N ALA A 101 -4.33 8.59 13.50
CA ALA A 101 -3.49 8.64 12.30
C ALA A 101 -2.12 7.98 12.51
N THR A 102 -1.60 7.97 13.73
CA THR A 102 -0.33 7.32 14.07
C THR A 102 -0.51 5.80 14.12
N VAL A 103 -1.59 5.32 14.75
CA VAL A 103 -1.94 3.89 14.79
C VAL A 103 -2.20 3.38 13.37
N MET A 104 -3.02 4.08 12.59
CA MET A 104 -3.33 3.71 11.21
C MET A 104 -2.09 3.70 10.31
N TYR A 105 -1.17 4.65 10.50
CA TYR A 105 0.12 4.62 9.82
C TYR A 105 0.92 3.36 10.16
N ALA A 106 0.97 2.98 11.44
CA ALA A 106 1.70 1.79 11.86
C ALA A 106 1.10 0.52 11.24
N ILE A 107 -0.22 0.36 11.30
CA ILE A 107 -0.94 -0.77 10.69
C ILE A 107 -0.66 -0.82 9.19
N LEU A 108 -0.89 0.29 8.45
CA LEU A 108 -0.69 0.34 7.01
C LEU A 108 0.73 -0.11 6.60
N TRP A 109 1.76 0.39 7.30
CA TRP A 109 3.13 0.05 6.94
C TRP A 109 3.53 -1.36 7.36
N LEU A 110 3.06 -1.85 8.52
CA LEU A 110 3.28 -3.24 8.92
C LEU A 110 2.64 -4.21 7.92
N ASP A 111 1.41 -3.93 7.47
CA ASP A 111 0.71 -4.74 6.48
C ASP A 111 1.45 -4.73 5.13
N ILE A 112 1.96 -3.58 4.69
CA ILE A 112 2.78 -3.49 3.48
C ILE A 112 4.04 -4.34 3.62
N PHE A 113 4.76 -4.27 4.75
CA PHE A 113 5.96 -5.10 4.97
C PHE A 113 5.62 -6.59 5.03
N ALA A 114 4.52 -6.97 5.67
CA ALA A 114 4.06 -8.36 5.73
C ALA A 114 3.71 -8.90 4.34
N LEU A 115 3.00 -8.12 3.53
CA LEU A 115 2.66 -8.50 2.15
C LEU A 115 3.89 -8.59 1.26
N LEU A 116 4.84 -7.65 1.37
CA LEU A 116 6.11 -7.73 0.65
C LEU A 116 6.95 -8.94 1.08
N HIS A 117 6.99 -9.24 2.38
CA HIS A 117 7.63 -10.46 2.90
C HIS A 117 7.02 -11.69 2.23
N GLN A 118 5.69 -11.79 2.22
CA GLN A 118 4.97 -12.92 1.68
C GLN A 118 5.18 -13.07 0.16
N VAL A 119 5.16 -11.96 -0.58
CA VAL A 119 5.46 -11.95 -2.03
C VAL A 119 6.85 -12.51 -2.30
N VAL A 120 7.87 -12.06 -1.56
CA VAL A 120 9.25 -12.52 -1.79
C VAL A 120 9.45 -13.96 -1.34
N ALA A 121 8.89 -14.33 -0.18
CA ALA A 121 9.00 -15.68 0.37
C ALA A 121 8.37 -16.72 -0.57
N LEU A 122 7.15 -16.46 -1.05
CA LEU A 122 6.45 -17.33 -1.99
C LEU A 122 7.10 -17.29 -3.38
N GLY A 123 7.41 -16.11 -3.90
CA GLY A 123 8.02 -15.96 -5.23
C GLY A 123 9.39 -16.62 -5.37
N ARG A 124 10.09 -16.85 -4.24
CA ARG A 124 11.39 -17.56 -4.21
C ARG A 124 11.28 -18.97 -3.63
N ASN A 125 10.08 -19.48 -3.35
CA ASN A 125 9.85 -20.78 -2.71
C ASN A 125 10.73 -21.00 -1.47
N MET A 126 10.88 -19.95 -0.65
CA MET A 126 11.77 -20.00 0.51
C MET A 126 11.21 -20.95 1.58
N THR A 127 12.04 -21.88 2.04
CA THR A 127 11.75 -22.77 3.16
C THR A 127 12.96 -22.88 4.09
N GLY A 128 12.77 -23.43 5.30
CA GLY A 128 13.86 -23.66 6.25
C GLY A 128 14.61 -22.39 6.68
N LEU A 129 15.94 -22.49 6.79
CA LEU A 129 16.79 -21.40 7.28
C LEU A 129 16.71 -20.10 6.45
N PRO A 130 16.76 -20.12 5.10
CA PRO A 130 16.56 -18.91 4.29
C PRO A 130 15.26 -18.16 4.58
N PHE A 131 14.16 -18.89 4.79
CA PHE A 131 12.88 -18.29 5.14
C PHE A 131 12.94 -17.59 6.51
N VAL A 132 13.56 -18.22 7.51
CA VAL A 132 13.74 -17.63 8.84
C VAL A 132 14.58 -16.36 8.78
N LEU A 133 15.73 -16.40 8.10
CA LEU A 133 16.61 -15.24 7.96
C LEU A 133 15.92 -14.08 7.24
N TRP A 134 15.18 -14.36 6.17
CA TRP A 134 14.37 -13.35 5.48
C TRP A 134 13.29 -12.75 6.38
N SER A 135 12.58 -13.59 7.14
CA SER A 135 11.51 -13.18 8.05
C SER A 135 12.03 -12.27 9.15
N VAL A 136 13.14 -12.64 9.80
CA VAL A 136 13.80 -11.81 10.82
C VAL A 136 14.30 -10.51 10.22
N GLY A 137 14.93 -10.56 9.05
CA GLY A 137 15.43 -9.37 8.35
C GLY A 137 14.32 -8.37 8.04
N ILE A 138 13.21 -8.81 7.45
CA ILE A 138 12.07 -7.93 7.17
C ILE A 138 11.42 -7.43 8.46
N ALA A 139 11.24 -8.28 9.48
CA ALA A 139 10.67 -7.84 10.75
C ALA A 139 11.49 -6.71 11.39
N LEU A 140 12.83 -6.82 11.39
CA LEU A 140 13.71 -5.78 11.89
C LEU A 140 13.58 -4.47 11.09
N VAL A 141 13.61 -4.56 9.75
CA VAL A 141 13.45 -3.37 8.89
C VAL A 141 12.09 -2.72 9.10
N ALA A 142 11.01 -3.51 9.19
CA ALA A 142 9.66 -3.03 9.41
C ALA A 142 9.54 -2.29 10.75
N ILE A 143 10.03 -2.90 11.85
CA ILE A 143 9.99 -2.29 13.18
C ILE A 143 10.77 -0.97 13.19
N LEU A 144 11.98 -0.95 12.64
CA LEU A 144 12.81 0.26 12.58
C LEU A 144 12.12 1.37 11.76
N TYR A 145 11.57 1.02 10.59
CA TYR A 145 10.89 1.97 9.72
C TYR A 145 9.62 2.54 10.38
N VAL A 146 8.77 1.68 10.93
CA VAL A 146 7.50 2.04 11.55
C VAL A 146 7.75 2.88 12.80
N THR A 147 8.66 2.46 13.68
CA THR A 147 9.00 3.21 14.90
C THR A 147 9.54 4.59 14.56
N ASN A 148 10.40 4.70 13.55
CA ASN A 148 10.89 6.00 13.08
C ASN A 148 9.76 6.86 12.50
N GLY A 149 8.86 6.28 11.71
CA GLY A 149 7.70 6.97 11.15
C GLY A 149 6.73 7.48 12.21
N VAL A 150 6.39 6.65 13.20
CA VAL A 150 5.60 6.98 14.38
C VAL A 150 6.26 8.12 15.14
N ARG A 151 7.55 8.02 15.45
CA ARG A 151 8.31 9.07 16.16
C ARG A 151 8.33 10.40 15.39
N ARG A 152 8.44 10.37 14.05
CA ARG A 152 8.37 11.59 13.21
C ARG A 152 6.97 12.22 13.23
N ARG A 153 5.92 11.42 13.04
CA ARG A 153 4.52 11.89 13.08
C ARG A 153 4.14 12.43 14.44
N TRP A 154 4.64 11.80 15.51
CA TRP A 154 4.48 12.31 16.86
C TRP A 154 5.18 13.67 17.00
N ARG A 155 6.48 13.78 16.74
CA ARG A 155 7.20 15.05 16.92
C ARG A 155 6.65 16.22 16.12
N LYS A 156 6.20 15.99 14.87
CA LYS A 156 5.61 17.06 14.03
C LYS A 156 4.29 17.63 14.56
N GLY A 157 3.60 16.94 15.47
CA GLY A 157 2.41 17.48 16.12
C GLY A 157 2.66 18.15 17.47
N VAL A 158 3.91 18.21 17.96
CA VAL A 158 4.27 18.80 19.26
C VAL A 158 4.66 20.28 19.15
N ILE A 159 4.84 20.80 17.92
CA ILE A 159 5.02 22.23 17.68
C ILE A 159 3.67 22.79 17.24
N ARG A 160 2.87 23.25 18.21
CA ARG A 160 1.82 24.24 18.03
C ARG A 160 2.05 25.33 19.05
#